data_AF-A0A4R5CQK2-F1
#
_entry.id   AF-A0A4R5CQK2-F1
#
_cell.length_a   1.000
_cell.length_b   1.000
_cell.length_c   1.000
_cell.angle_alpha   90.00
_cell.angle_beta   90.00
_cell.angle_gamma   90.00
#
_symmetry.space_group_name_H-M   'P 1'
#
loop_
_entity.id
_entity.type
_entity.pdbx_description
1 polymer ?
#
loop_
_entity_poly.entity_id
_entity_poly.type
_entity_poly.pdbx_seq_one_letter_code
_entity_poly.pdbx_strand_id
1 'polypeptide(L)'
;MTGINRRQALGVLGAAAVGGLASPPLSAATVTTQAALNWPPPPLDNPETITLETSSEQPPRPLDVNRDYIIKLAPTIRTAGVIIEGGNNVVIIGGHIRLPVYAGPTGPSPRGIYVIGNQGVVHIEGVLIDTASGDSLGDGIAIDADNAIVQVQKCRIMNIKGRQNSLHGDVMQPWGGVKELRIDQLTASSTFQGLFCPVDRGPIGRVIVKRTNITALPELEPGGGYMWWMGTQPIFIFSEFYVQPRSGRLLENSVWPDHNHATHPATVVNGVATWPTMSNVTGGIRGGQPAGGDFCPAGVPGIGYTP
;
A
#
# COMPACT_ATOMS: atom_id res chain seq x y z
N MET A 1 20.24 -43.77 23.23
CA MET A 1 20.00 -42.44 23.82
C MET A 1 18.88 -41.79 23.01
N THR A 2 17.65 -42.21 23.30
CA THR A 2 16.58 -41.47 24.02
C THR A 2 15.67 -40.73 23.04
N GLY A 3 14.79 -41.51 22.42
CA GLY A 3 13.50 -41.02 21.94
C GLY A 3 12.51 -40.89 23.10
N ILE A 4 11.47 -40.08 22.90
CA ILE A 4 10.35 -39.95 23.84
C ILE A 4 9.04 -40.19 23.07
N ASN A 5 8.19 -41.00 23.71
CA ASN A 5 7.03 -41.72 23.20
C ASN A 5 5.71 -40.97 23.33
N ARG A 6 4.74 -41.40 22.50
CA ARG A 6 3.28 -41.28 22.71
C ARG A 6 2.81 -42.23 23.83
N ARG A 7 1.99 -41.73 24.76
CA ARG A 7 0.86 -42.42 25.46
C ARG A 7 -0.15 -41.34 25.86
N GLN A 8 -1.36 -41.35 25.29
CA GLN A 8 -2.58 -41.96 25.84
C GLN A 8 -3.06 -41.34 27.16
N ALA A 9 -4.18 -40.62 27.10
CA ALA A 9 -5.13 -40.47 28.20
C ALA A 9 -6.56 -40.54 27.63
N LEU A 10 -7.30 -41.57 28.04
CA LEU A 10 -8.73 -41.76 27.80
C LEU A 10 -9.54 -40.98 28.85
N GLY A 11 -10.60 -40.31 28.39
CA GLY A 11 -11.95 -40.44 28.92
C GLY A 11 -12.33 -39.76 30.24
N VAL A 12 -13.06 -38.64 30.15
CA VAL A 12 -14.25 -38.39 30.99
C VAL A 12 -15.32 -37.73 30.09
N LEU A 13 -16.41 -38.46 29.84
CA LEU A 13 -17.64 -37.94 29.23
C LEU A 13 -18.43 -37.19 30.31
N GLY A 14 -18.47 -35.86 30.20
CA GLY A 14 -19.40 -35.01 30.94
C GLY A 14 -20.42 -34.43 29.96
N ALA A 15 -21.70 -34.76 30.14
CA ALA A 15 -22.80 -34.14 29.41
C ALA A 15 -22.90 -32.65 29.81
N ALA A 16 -22.59 -31.75 28.88
CA ALA A 16 -22.81 -30.32 29.05
C ALA A 16 -24.07 -29.89 28.29
N ALA A 17 -24.96 -29.22 29.01
CA ALA A 17 -26.23 -28.70 28.54
C ALA A 17 -26.07 -27.73 27.36
N VAL A 18 -26.95 -27.86 26.36
CA VAL A 18 -27.08 -26.95 25.22
C VAL A 18 -27.78 -25.67 25.70
N GLY A 19 -27.00 -24.75 26.29
CA GLY A 19 -27.46 -23.39 26.56
C GLY A 19 -27.32 -22.54 25.31
N GLY A 20 -28.45 -22.12 24.73
CA GLY A 20 -28.47 -21.19 23.59
C GLY A 20 -27.84 -19.85 23.97
N LEU A 21 -26.63 -19.60 23.45
CA LEU A 21 -26.00 -18.29 23.53
C LEU A 21 -26.68 -17.37 22.52
N ALA A 22 -27.48 -16.42 23.02
CA ALA A 22 -27.97 -15.30 22.22
C ALA A 22 -26.76 -14.55 21.64
N SER A 23 -26.75 -14.39 20.32
CA SER A 23 -25.74 -13.55 19.65
C SER A 23 -25.80 -12.13 20.22
N PRO A 24 -24.66 -11.55 20.63
CA PRO A 24 -24.66 -10.16 21.06
C PRO A 24 -25.12 -9.26 19.90
N PRO A 25 -25.88 -8.20 20.19
CA PRO A 25 -26.27 -7.25 19.16
C PRO A 25 -25.00 -6.65 18.53
N LEU A 26 -24.94 -6.68 17.19
CA LEU A 26 -23.93 -5.99 16.40
C LEU A 26 -23.91 -4.52 16.85
N SER A 27 -22.81 -4.11 17.49
CA SER A 27 -22.60 -2.73 17.89
C SER A 27 -22.63 -1.87 16.64
N ALA A 28 -23.58 -0.92 16.58
CA ALA A 28 -23.70 0.00 15.47
C ALA A 28 -22.37 0.74 15.30
N ALA A 29 -21.75 0.59 14.12
CA ALA A 29 -20.52 1.29 13.78
C ALA A 29 -20.77 2.79 13.91
N THR A 30 -20.03 3.44 14.82
CA THR A 30 -20.03 4.88 14.98
C THR A 30 -19.68 5.50 13.63
N VAL A 31 -20.58 6.30 13.06
CA VAL A 31 -20.30 7.08 11.85
C VAL A 31 -19.22 8.10 12.22
N THR A 32 -17.97 7.74 12.00
CA THR A 32 -16.83 8.64 12.16
C THR A 32 -16.99 9.74 11.11
N THR A 33 -17.18 10.98 11.55
CA THR A 33 -17.05 12.16 10.69
C THR A 33 -15.76 12.05 9.90
N GLN A 34 -15.86 12.04 8.58
CA GLN A 34 -14.73 11.87 7.65
C GLN A 34 -13.65 12.90 7.99
N ALA A 35 -12.51 12.42 8.46
CA ALA A 35 -11.40 13.31 8.81
C ALA A 35 -10.94 14.11 7.58
N ALA A 36 -10.60 15.38 7.80
CA ALA A 36 -10.08 16.24 6.76
C ALA A 36 -8.74 15.72 6.22
N LEU A 37 -8.50 15.92 4.92
CA LEU A 37 -7.23 15.54 4.28
C LEU A 37 -6.05 16.31 4.87
N ASN A 38 -4.92 15.65 5.04
CA ASN A 38 -3.69 16.32 5.43
C ASN A 38 -3.07 17.12 4.27
N TRP A 39 -3.39 16.75 3.04
CA TRP A 39 -3.05 17.50 1.83
C TRP A 39 -4.30 17.59 0.93
N PRO A 40 -4.96 18.74 0.77
CA PRO A 40 -6.06 18.83 -0.19
C PRO A 40 -5.56 18.60 -1.62
N PRO A 41 -6.44 18.22 -2.57
CA PRO A 41 -6.10 18.27 -3.99
C PRO A 41 -5.48 19.62 -4.37
N PRO A 42 -4.47 19.65 -5.26
CA PRO A 42 -3.90 20.91 -5.73
C PRO A 42 -4.99 21.76 -6.42
N PRO A 43 -4.93 23.10 -6.33
CA PRO A 43 -5.74 23.94 -7.20
C PRO A 43 -5.38 23.64 -8.65
N LEU A 44 -6.39 23.50 -9.50
CA LEU A 44 -6.21 23.23 -10.92
C LEU A 44 -6.51 24.49 -11.74
N ASP A 45 -5.67 24.77 -12.73
CA ASP A 45 -5.90 25.84 -13.70
C ASP A 45 -6.39 25.28 -15.03
N ASN A 46 -7.63 25.63 -15.41
CA ASN A 46 -8.31 25.18 -16.63
C ASN A 46 -8.07 23.69 -17.01
N PRO A 47 -8.40 22.75 -16.10
CA PRO A 47 -8.00 21.36 -16.28
C PRO A 47 -8.71 20.68 -17.43
N GLU A 48 -8.01 19.78 -18.12
CA GLU A 48 -8.65 18.83 -19.02
C GLU A 48 -9.20 17.64 -18.23
N THR A 49 -10.47 17.30 -18.45
CA THR A 49 -11.06 16.09 -17.85
C THR A 49 -10.97 14.93 -18.82
N ILE A 50 -10.33 13.83 -18.39
CA ILE A 50 -10.22 12.60 -19.15
C ILE A 50 -11.01 11.53 -18.39
N THR A 51 -11.98 10.92 -19.06
CA THR A 51 -12.67 9.73 -18.53
C THR A 51 -12.01 8.49 -19.09
N LEU A 52 -11.54 7.61 -18.22
CA LEU A 52 -10.95 6.34 -18.62
C LEU A 52 -12.02 5.25 -18.62
N GLU A 53 -12.18 4.60 -19.77
CA GLU A 53 -13.05 3.43 -19.97
C GLU A 53 -12.47 2.17 -19.34
N THR A 54 -13.32 1.23 -18.92
CA THR A 54 -12.96 0.09 -18.04
C THR A 54 -11.79 -0.78 -18.48
N SER A 55 -11.48 -0.82 -19.78
CA SER A 55 -10.44 -1.67 -20.38
C SER A 55 -9.25 -0.92 -20.98
N SER A 56 -9.25 0.42 -21.00
CA SER A 56 -8.10 1.19 -21.51
C SER A 56 -7.11 1.46 -20.39
N GLU A 57 -5.85 1.02 -20.51
CA GLU A 57 -4.83 1.29 -19.48
C GLU A 57 -4.36 2.75 -19.44
N GLN A 58 -4.51 3.49 -20.54
CA GLN A 58 -3.91 4.81 -20.70
C GLN A 58 -4.94 5.84 -21.20
N PRO A 59 -4.72 7.13 -20.91
CA PRO A 59 -5.19 8.22 -21.76
C PRO A 59 -4.77 8.00 -23.22
N PRO A 60 -5.45 8.62 -24.20
CA PRO A 60 -5.18 8.38 -25.63
C PRO A 60 -3.78 8.86 -26.10
N ARG A 61 -3.07 9.62 -25.26
CA ARG A 61 -1.73 10.14 -25.49
C ARG A 61 -1.09 10.54 -24.14
N PRO A 62 0.25 10.69 -24.07
CA PRO A 62 0.90 11.37 -22.96
C PRO A 62 0.28 12.77 -22.73
N LEU A 63 0.18 13.14 -21.47
CA LEU A 63 -0.38 14.41 -20.99
C LEU A 63 0.65 15.54 -21.11
N ASP A 64 0.20 16.76 -21.40
CA ASP A 64 1.07 17.93 -21.47
C ASP A 64 1.53 18.32 -20.07
N VAL A 65 2.85 18.32 -19.84
CA VAL A 65 3.47 18.67 -18.56
C VAL A 65 3.21 20.11 -18.11
N ASN A 66 2.67 20.97 -18.98
CA ASN A 66 2.28 22.34 -18.64
C ASN A 66 0.78 22.50 -18.39
N ARG A 67 0.01 21.40 -18.39
CA ARG A 67 -1.45 21.43 -18.23
C ARG A 67 -1.89 20.58 -17.04
N ASP A 68 -2.99 21.01 -16.44
CA ASP A 68 -3.63 20.32 -15.33
C ASP A 68 -4.72 19.36 -15.83
N TYR A 69 -4.92 18.25 -15.11
CA TYR A 69 -5.82 17.17 -15.52
C TYR A 69 -6.67 16.64 -14.37
N ILE A 70 -7.90 16.28 -14.70
CA ILE A 70 -8.76 15.44 -13.86
C ILE A 70 -8.93 14.11 -14.59
N ILE A 71 -8.46 13.02 -13.98
CA ILE A 71 -8.67 11.67 -14.49
C ILE A 71 -9.85 11.06 -13.74
N LYS A 72 -10.94 10.80 -14.46
CA LYS A 72 -12.13 10.14 -13.93
C LYS A 72 -12.09 8.65 -14.26
N LEU A 73 -12.11 7.83 -13.21
CA LEU A 73 -12.28 6.39 -13.37
C LEU A 73 -13.75 6.08 -13.62
N ALA A 74 -14.02 5.02 -14.40
CA ALA A 74 -15.38 4.51 -14.62
C ALA A 74 -16.08 4.20 -13.29
N PRO A 75 -17.43 4.33 -13.22
CA PRO A 75 -18.21 3.98 -12.02
C PRO A 75 -18.36 2.45 -11.83
N THR A 76 -17.47 1.68 -12.41
CA THR A 76 -17.42 0.21 -12.40
C THR A 76 -15.97 -0.22 -12.18
N ILE A 77 -15.78 -1.49 -11.80
CA ILE A 77 -14.44 -2.03 -11.54
C ILE A 77 -13.65 -2.03 -12.85
N ARG A 78 -12.54 -1.30 -12.88
CA ARG A 78 -11.58 -1.32 -13.99
C ARG A 78 -10.71 -2.55 -13.85
N THR A 79 -10.54 -3.32 -14.93
CA THR A 79 -9.64 -4.49 -14.97
C THR A 79 -8.32 -4.20 -15.67
N ALA A 80 -8.13 -2.94 -16.04
CA ALA A 80 -6.93 -2.37 -16.63
C ALA A 80 -6.32 -1.38 -15.64
N GLY A 81 -4.99 -1.29 -15.62
CA GLY A 81 -4.27 -0.28 -14.86
C GLY A 81 -4.61 1.15 -15.31
N VAL A 82 -3.97 2.12 -14.67
CA VAL A 82 -4.03 3.53 -15.05
C VAL A 82 -2.61 4.05 -15.19
N ILE A 83 -2.20 4.38 -16.41
CA ILE A 83 -0.91 5.02 -16.67
C ILE A 83 -1.14 6.52 -16.81
N ILE A 84 -0.47 7.30 -15.97
CA ILE A 84 -0.45 8.76 -15.98
C ILE A 84 0.95 9.15 -16.46
N GLU A 85 1.07 9.43 -17.76
CA GLU A 85 2.34 9.83 -18.37
C GLU A 85 2.30 11.32 -18.69
N GLY A 86 3.12 12.12 -18.01
CA GLY A 86 3.13 13.58 -18.11
C GLY A 86 2.01 14.27 -17.32
N GLY A 87 1.86 15.59 -17.49
CA GLY A 87 0.91 16.42 -16.73
C GLY A 87 1.57 17.23 -15.61
N ASN A 88 1.07 18.44 -15.39
CA ASN A 88 1.49 19.30 -14.28
C ASN A 88 0.81 18.85 -12.98
N ASN A 89 -0.40 19.34 -12.68
CA ASN A 89 -1.23 18.80 -11.60
C ASN A 89 -2.22 17.78 -12.16
N VAL A 90 -2.28 16.59 -11.58
CA VAL A 90 -3.20 15.53 -11.99
C VAL A 90 -3.99 15.06 -10.78
N VAL A 91 -5.32 15.02 -10.88
CA VAL A 91 -6.21 14.60 -9.79
C VAL A 91 -7.00 13.36 -10.20
N ILE A 92 -6.94 12.32 -9.36
CA ILE A 92 -7.80 11.14 -9.38
C ILE A 92 -8.50 11.07 -8.04
N ILE A 93 -9.83 11.04 -8.06
CA ILE A 93 -10.67 10.91 -6.87
C ILE A 93 -11.66 9.78 -7.09
N GLY A 94 -11.61 8.79 -6.21
CA GLY A 94 -12.48 7.62 -6.23
C GLY A 94 -12.20 6.66 -7.37
N GLY A 95 -12.90 5.53 -7.32
CA GLY A 95 -12.83 4.46 -8.31
C GLY A 95 -12.14 3.20 -7.80
N HIS A 96 -12.34 2.11 -8.54
CA HIS A 96 -11.84 0.78 -8.19
C HIS A 96 -11.06 0.20 -9.37
N ILE A 97 -9.79 -0.12 -9.13
CA ILE A 97 -8.91 -0.80 -10.07
C ILE A 97 -8.64 -2.21 -9.54
N ARG A 98 -8.87 -3.20 -10.38
CA ARG A 98 -8.52 -4.59 -10.13
C ARG A 98 -7.43 -5.00 -11.10
N LEU A 99 -6.27 -5.36 -10.56
CA LEU A 99 -5.16 -5.86 -11.35
C LEU A 99 -5.59 -7.13 -12.12
N PRO A 100 -5.32 -7.21 -13.43
CA PRO A 100 -5.66 -8.37 -14.24
C PRO A 100 -4.83 -9.60 -13.83
N VAL A 101 -5.16 -10.75 -14.41
CA VAL A 101 -4.32 -11.96 -14.27
C VAL A 101 -2.98 -11.69 -14.93
N TYR A 102 -1.89 -12.10 -14.26
CA TYR A 102 -0.57 -11.92 -14.82
C TYR A 102 -0.36 -12.85 -16.03
N ALA A 103 -0.12 -12.25 -17.20
CA ALA A 103 0.04 -12.98 -18.46
C ALA A 103 1.45 -13.61 -18.64
N GLY A 104 2.32 -13.51 -17.64
CA GLY A 104 3.69 -14.02 -17.67
C GLY A 104 4.75 -12.96 -17.98
N PRO A 105 6.04 -13.36 -17.97
CA PRO A 105 7.20 -12.45 -17.98
C PRO A 105 7.39 -11.66 -19.29
N THR A 106 6.72 -12.06 -20.36
CA THR A 106 6.76 -11.36 -21.66
C THR A 106 5.66 -10.32 -21.80
N GLY A 107 4.70 -10.26 -20.86
CA GLY A 107 3.65 -9.24 -20.81
C GLY A 107 4.09 -7.98 -20.06
N PRO A 108 3.32 -6.88 -20.16
CA PRO A 108 3.56 -5.69 -19.34
C PRO A 108 3.41 -6.05 -17.86
N SER A 109 4.29 -5.53 -17.01
CA SER A 109 4.17 -5.67 -15.55
C SER A 109 2.89 -4.96 -15.09
N PRO A 110 1.87 -5.68 -14.57
CA PRO A 110 0.62 -5.05 -14.18
C PRO A 110 0.83 -4.08 -13.02
N ARG A 111 0.23 -2.91 -13.13
CA ARG A 111 0.26 -1.85 -12.11
C ARG A 111 -1.14 -1.28 -11.96
N GLY A 112 -1.57 -1.04 -10.73
CA GLY A 112 -2.87 -0.42 -10.49
C GLY A 112 -2.86 1.01 -11.02
N ILE A 113 -1.92 1.82 -10.53
CA ILE A 113 -1.61 3.14 -11.06
C ILE A 113 -0.11 3.23 -11.35
N TYR A 114 0.25 3.81 -12.49
CA TYR A 114 1.64 4.08 -12.84
C TYR A 114 1.81 5.56 -13.20
N VAL A 115 2.60 6.29 -12.42
CA VAL A 115 2.87 7.72 -12.61
C VAL A 115 4.24 7.89 -13.27
N ILE A 116 4.33 8.60 -14.40
CA ILE A 116 5.54 8.70 -15.22
C ILE A 116 5.73 10.14 -15.71
N GLY A 117 6.91 10.73 -15.49
CA GLY A 117 7.29 12.00 -16.12
C GLY A 117 6.46 13.24 -15.73
N ASN A 118 5.73 13.19 -14.62
CA ASN A 118 4.98 14.31 -14.07
C ASN A 118 5.90 15.38 -13.43
N GLN A 119 5.44 16.64 -13.33
CA GLN A 119 6.22 17.74 -12.72
C GLN A 119 5.56 18.44 -11.52
N GLY A 120 4.22 18.53 -11.50
CA GLY A 120 3.47 19.17 -10.42
C GLY A 120 3.05 18.19 -9.33
N VAL A 121 1.78 18.26 -8.91
CA VAL A 121 1.21 17.34 -7.92
C VAL A 121 0.32 16.31 -8.60
N VAL A 122 0.62 15.03 -8.42
CA VAL A 122 -0.30 13.93 -8.72
C VAL A 122 -1.02 13.54 -7.43
N HIS A 123 -2.30 13.84 -7.35
CA HIS A 123 -3.15 13.59 -6.20
C HIS A 123 -4.09 12.42 -6.47
N ILE A 124 -3.99 11.39 -5.63
CA ILE A 124 -4.76 10.15 -5.70
C ILE A 124 -5.51 10.01 -4.38
N GLU A 125 -6.83 10.07 -4.44
CA GLU A 125 -7.69 10.07 -3.25
C GLU A 125 -8.80 9.03 -3.37
N GLY A 126 -9.08 8.30 -2.29
CA GLY A 126 -10.29 7.46 -2.23
C GLY A 126 -10.30 6.28 -3.20
N VAL A 127 -9.14 5.90 -3.76
CA VAL A 127 -9.04 4.81 -4.74
C VAL A 127 -8.90 3.47 -4.01
N LEU A 128 -9.67 2.47 -4.48
CA LEU A 128 -9.48 1.08 -4.13
C LEU A 128 -8.68 0.37 -5.23
N ILE A 129 -7.57 -0.25 -4.85
CA ILE A 129 -6.78 -1.12 -5.73
C ILE A 129 -6.76 -2.52 -5.12
N ASP A 130 -7.07 -3.54 -5.90
CA ASP A 130 -6.91 -4.94 -5.47
C ASP A 130 -6.41 -5.84 -6.59
N THR A 131 -6.06 -7.08 -6.27
CA THR A 131 -5.83 -8.13 -7.28
C THR A 131 -7.07 -9.00 -7.43
N ALA A 132 -7.28 -9.53 -8.63
CA ALA A 132 -8.26 -10.59 -8.82
C ALA A 132 -7.84 -11.89 -8.09
N SER A 133 -8.80 -12.81 -7.94
CA SER A 133 -8.52 -14.18 -7.48
C SER A 133 -7.53 -14.89 -8.40
N GLY A 134 -6.80 -15.88 -7.87
CA GLY A 134 -5.82 -16.65 -8.64
C GLY A 134 -4.48 -15.92 -8.81
N ASP A 135 -3.86 -16.07 -9.98
CA ASP A 135 -2.49 -15.67 -10.32
C ASP A 135 -2.33 -14.20 -10.79
N SER A 136 -3.23 -13.30 -10.40
CA SER A 136 -2.97 -11.86 -10.55
C SER A 136 -1.73 -11.48 -9.75
N LEU A 137 -0.71 -10.93 -10.41
CA LEU A 137 0.50 -10.38 -9.82
C LEU A 137 0.71 -8.95 -10.34
N GLY A 138 1.32 -8.09 -9.53
CA GLY A 138 1.64 -6.74 -9.95
C GLY A 138 1.61 -5.75 -8.80
N ASP A 139 2.05 -4.52 -9.06
CA ASP A 139 2.18 -3.50 -8.04
C ASP A 139 0.89 -2.70 -7.88
N GLY A 140 0.62 -2.21 -6.68
CA GLY A 140 -0.47 -1.28 -6.44
C GLY A 140 -0.24 0.04 -7.17
N ILE A 141 0.81 0.77 -6.78
CA ILE A 141 1.20 2.04 -7.39
C ILE A 141 2.70 2.07 -7.70
N ALA A 142 3.09 2.29 -8.95
CA ALA A 142 4.49 2.54 -9.31
C ALA A 142 4.69 4.01 -9.72
N ILE A 143 5.90 4.55 -9.49
CA ILE A 143 6.22 5.96 -9.75
C ILE A 143 7.60 6.07 -10.41
N ASP A 144 7.65 6.77 -11.55
CA ASP A 144 8.81 7.16 -12.35
C ASP A 144 8.70 8.65 -12.71
N ALA A 145 8.67 9.51 -11.68
CA ALA A 145 8.36 10.93 -11.83
C ALA A 145 9.18 11.75 -10.83
N ASP A 146 10.50 11.75 -11.03
CA ASP A 146 11.51 12.41 -10.19
C ASP A 146 11.25 13.90 -9.91
N ASN A 147 10.49 14.58 -10.76
CA ASN A 147 10.10 15.98 -10.62
C ASN A 147 8.77 16.20 -9.88
N ALA A 148 7.93 15.17 -9.75
CA ALA A 148 6.57 15.28 -9.20
C ALA A 148 6.49 15.06 -7.69
N ILE A 149 5.48 15.71 -7.09
CA ILE A 149 4.96 15.32 -5.77
C ILE A 149 3.81 14.35 -5.99
N VAL A 150 3.88 13.15 -5.44
CA VAL A 150 2.78 12.18 -5.48
C VAL A 150 2.12 12.12 -4.10
N GLN A 151 0.81 12.40 -4.06
CA GLN A 151 -0.03 12.37 -2.87
C GLN A 151 -1.02 11.21 -2.96
N VAL A 152 -1.02 10.33 -1.97
CA VAL A 152 -1.94 9.20 -1.87
C VAL A 152 -2.68 9.29 -0.55
N GLN A 153 -4.00 9.51 -0.61
CA GLN A 153 -4.82 9.77 0.57
C GLN A 153 -6.12 9.00 0.62
N LYS A 154 -6.49 8.49 1.79
CA LYS A 154 -7.74 7.72 1.97
C LYS A 154 -7.86 6.58 0.95
N CYS A 155 -6.74 5.95 0.61
CA CYS A 155 -6.71 4.87 -0.36
C CYS A 155 -6.66 3.52 0.35
N ARG A 156 -7.12 2.49 -0.36
CA ARG A 156 -7.03 1.11 0.09
C ARG A 156 -6.43 0.25 -1.01
N ILE A 157 -5.32 -0.44 -0.71
CA ILE A 157 -4.55 -1.21 -1.68
C ILE A 157 -4.38 -2.64 -1.15
N MET A 158 -5.26 -3.54 -1.55
CA MET A 158 -5.45 -4.82 -0.86
C MET A 158 -5.08 -6.00 -1.71
N ASN A 159 -4.61 -7.06 -1.02
CA ASN A 159 -4.31 -8.34 -1.63
C ASN A 159 -3.35 -8.19 -2.80
N ILE A 160 -2.37 -7.29 -2.69
CA ILE A 160 -1.32 -7.21 -3.68
C ILE A 160 -0.52 -8.50 -3.64
N LYS A 161 -0.20 -9.04 -4.81
CA LYS A 161 0.39 -10.37 -4.95
C LYS A 161 1.65 -10.27 -5.79
N GLY A 162 2.65 -10.99 -5.33
CA GLY A 162 3.87 -11.22 -6.08
C GLY A 162 4.75 -12.28 -5.45
N ARG A 163 5.90 -12.49 -6.09
CA ARG A 163 6.77 -13.66 -5.96
C ARG A 163 8.23 -13.22 -6.09
N GLN A 164 9.12 -13.93 -5.42
CA GLN A 164 10.56 -13.64 -5.41
C GLN A 164 11.20 -13.71 -6.80
N ASN A 165 10.81 -14.71 -7.60
CA ASN A 165 11.43 -14.98 -8.91
C ASN A 165 10.58 -14.47 -10.08
N SER A 166 9.70 -13.51 -9.84
CA SER A 166 8.83 -12.92 -10.84
C SER A 166 8.48 -11.48 -10.45
N LEU A 167 7.25 -11.02 -10.72
CA LEU A 167 6.78 -9.73 -10.25
C LEU A 167 6.69 -9.71 -8.73
N HIS A 168 7.29 -8.68 -8.12
CA HIS A 168 7.37 -8.51 -6.69
C HIS A 168 6.01 -8.22 -6.06
N GLY A 169 5.17 -7.37 -6.65
CA GLY A 169 3.87 -7.06 -6.03
C GLY A 169 4.05 -6.16 -4.81
N ASP A 170 4.56 -4.97 -5.07
CA ASP A 170 4.71 -3.90 -4.08
C ASP A 170 3.37 -3.17 -3.90
N VAL A 171 3.00 -2.81 -2.67
CA VAL A 171 1.89 -1.87 -2.45
C VAL A 171 2.17 -0.56 -3.17
N MET A 172 3.40 -0.06 -3.05
CA MET A 172 3.85 1.13 -3.74
C MET A 172 5.37 1.15 -3.95
N GLN A 173 5.79 1.62 -5.13
CA GLN A 173 7.19 1.61 -5.54
C GLN A 173 7.59 2.87 -6.33
N PRO A 174 8.26 3.87 -5.73
CA PRO A 174 8.86 4.99 -6.46
C PRO A 174 10.20 4.65 -7.15
N TRP A 175 10.18 3.58 -7.96
CA TRP A 175 11.35 2.97 -8.59
C TRP A 175 12.16 3.93 -9.50
N GLY A 176 11.47 4.71 -10.34
CA GLY A 176 12.07 5.69 -11.25
C GLY A 176 12.28 7.07 -10.62
N GLY A 177 12.00 7.18 -9.32
CA GLY A 177 12.17 8.41 -8.56
C GLY A 177 10.88 9.19 -8.35
N VAL A 178 10.94 10.08 -7.36
CA VAL A 178 9.86 11.00 -6.98
C VAL A 178 10.45 12.16 -6.19
N LYS A 179 10.03 13.39 -6.47
CA LYS A 179 10.49 14.56 -5.70
C LYS A 179 10.03 14.44 -4.25
N GLU A 180 8.76 14.10 -4.06
CA GLU A 180 8.18 13.83 -2.75
C GLU A 180 7.00 12.86 -2.84
N LEU A 181 7.01 11.83 -2.00
CA LEU A 181 5.90 10.92 -1.81
C LEU A 181 5.20 11.23 -0.48
N ARG A 182 3.89 11.49 -0.54
CA ARG A 182 3.03 11.81 0.61
C ARG A 182 1.95 10.75 0.72
N ILE A 183 1.92 10.02 1.82
CA ILE A 183 0.95 8.96 2.09
C ILE A 183 0.23 9.31 3.39
N ASP A 184 -1.10 9.37 3.35
CA ASP A 184 -1.91 9.55 4.55
C ASP A 184 -3.22 8.78 4.49
N GLN A 185 -3.63 8.18 5.61
CA GLN A 185 -4.85 7.35 5.67
C GLN A 185 -4.83 6.25 4.61
N LEU A 186 -3.75 5.46 4.57
CA LEU A 186 -3.63 4.30 3.69
C LEU A 186 -3.83 3.01 4.50
N THR A 187 -4.66 2.12 3.98
CA THR A 187 -4.66 0.71 4.42
C THR A 187 -4.25 -0.17 3.27
N ALA A 188 -3.29 -1.07 3.50
CA ALA A 188 -2.82 -1.96 2.45
C ALA A 188 -2.45 -3.37 2.91
N SER A 189 -2.35 -4.29 1.96
CA SER A 189 -1.81 -5.62 2.20
C SER A 189 -1.12 -6.21 0.97
N SER A 190 -0.06 -6.99 1.21
CA SER A 190 0.70 -7.68 0.16
C SER A 190 1.22 -9.04 0.59
N THR A 191 1.29 -10.01 -0.33
CA THR A 191 1.96 -11.30 -0.12
C THR A 191 3.47 -11.20 -0.17
N PHE A 192 4.03 -10.10 -0.67
CA PHE A 192 5.47 -9.97 -0.91
C PHE A 192 6.06 -8.72 -0.27
N GLN A 193 5.73 -7.53 -0.75
CA GLN A 193 6.33 -6.28 -0.29
C GLN A 193 5.28 -5.17 -0.09
N GLY A 194 5.52 -4.33 0.91
CA GLY A 194 4.67 -3.18 1.19
C GLY A 194 5.13 -1.97 0.40
N LEU A 195 5.72 -0.99 1.08
CA LEU A 195 6.32 0.17 0.40
C LEU A 195 7.79 -0.13 0.11
N PHE A 196 8.18 -0.09 -1.17
CA PHE A 196 9.55 -0.32 -1.61
C PHE A 196 10.16 0.98 -2.14
N CYS A 197 10.89 1.67 -1.26
CA CYS A 197 11.51 2.96 -1.51
C CYS A 197 13.05 2.92 -1.41
N PRO A 198 13.77 1.93 -1.98
CA PRO A 198 15.19 2.11 -2.21
C PRO A 198 15.40 3.16 -3.30
N VAL A 199 16.53 3.87 -3.24
CA VAL A 199 16.99 4.62 -4.41
C VAL A 199 17.49 3.58 -5.40
N ASP A 200 16.72 3.35 -6.47
CA ASP A 200 17.02 2.35 -7.51
C ASP A 200 17.38 3.05 -8.83
N ARG A 201 16.39 3.39 -9.67
CA ARG A 201 16.63 4.00 -10.99
C ARG A 201 16.61 5.52 -11.00
N GLY A 202 15.91 6.14 -10.06
CA GLY A 202 15.85 7.58 -9.94
C GLY A 202 15.87 8.08 -8.50
N PRO A 203 16.06 9.40 -8.31
CA PRO A 203 16.17 9.98 -6.98
C PRO A 203 14.81 9.97 -6.27
N ILE A 204 14.84 9.62 -4.99
CA ILE A 204 13.70 9.81 -4.08
C ILE A 204 14.09 10.96 -3.14
N GLY A 205 13.39 12.09 -3.23
CA GLY A 205 13.71 13.26 -2.39
C GLY A 205 13.25 13.08 -0.95
N ARG A 206 11.94 13.00 -0.75
CA ARG A 206 11.30 12.88 0.58
C ARG A 206 10.11 11.92 0.55
N VAL A 207 9.94 11.14 1.61
CA VAL A 207 8.77 10.27 1.83
C VAL A 207 8.14 10.59 3.19
N ILE A 208 6.86 10.93 3.18
CA ILE A 208 6.08 11.20 4.39
C ILE A 208 4.97 10.16 4.47
N VAL A 209 4.94 9.38 5.55
CA VAL A 209 3.91 8.38 5.80
C VAL A 209 3.19 8.72 7.09
N LYS A 210 1.89 8.99 6.99
CA LYS A 210 1.01 9.29 8.13
C LYS A 210 -0.14 8.29 8.16
N ARG A 211 -0.59 7.88 9.35
CA ARG A 211 -1.84 7.10 9.53
C ARG A 211 -1.97 5.99 8.49
N THR A 212 -1.00 5.09 8.48
CA THR A 212 -0.92 4.02 7.48
C THR A 212 -0.83 2.69 8.20
N ASN A 213 -1.56 1.68 7.73
CA ASN A 213 -1.39 0.31 8.20
C ASN A 213 -1.21 -0.65 7.02
N ILE A 214 -0.15 -1.46 7.08
CA ILE A 214 0.19 -2.46 6.07
C ILE A 214 0.18 -3.84 6.69
N THR A 215 -0.52 -4.78 6.08
CA THR A 215 -0.59 -6.16 6.52
C THR A 215 0.19 -7.06 5.58
N ALA A 216 1.17 -7.78 6.12
CA ALA A 216 1.86 -8.82 5.38
C ALA A 216 0.96 -10.06 5.29
N LEU A 217 0.53 -10.39 4.09
CA LEU A 217 -0.22 -11.63 3.82
C LEU A 217 0.75 -12.82 3.76
N PRO A 218 0.24 -14.06 3.88
CA PRO A 218 1.04 -15.25 3.62
C PRO A 218 1.74 -15.16 2.27
N GLU A 219 3.01 -15.60 2.23
CA GLU A 219 3.81 -15.57 1.01
C GLU A 219 3.27 -16.60 0.01
N LEU A 220 3.28 -16.26 -1.28
CA LEU A 220 2.95 -17.22 -2.34
C LEU A 220 4.11 -18.19 -2.58
N GLU A 221 5.35 -17.74 -2.33
CA GLU A 221 6.59 -18.49 -2.46
C GLU A 221 7.56 -18.04 -1.35
N PRO A 222 8.50 -18.89 -0.90
CA PRO A 222 9.50 -18.49 0.07
C PRO A 222 10.30 -17.28 -0.38
N GLY A 223 10.59 -16.36 0.55
CA GLY A 223 11.43 -15.19 0.29
C GLY A 223 10.65 -13.89 0.21
N GLY A 224 9.43 -13.83 0.76
CA GLY A 224 8.66 -12.59 0.78
C GLY A 224 9.46 -11.42 1.36
N GLY A 225 9.40 -10.29 0.66
CA GLY A 225 10.14 -9.10 1.06
C GLY A 225 9.60 -8.40 2.32
N TYR A 226 10.11 -7.19 2.54
CA TYR A 226 9.77 -6.34 3.67
C TYR A 226 8.49 -5.55 3.41
N MET A 227 7.70 -5.29 4.46
CA MET A 227 6.53 -4.39 4.37
C MET A 227 6.92 -2.93 4.34
N TRP A 228 8.11 -2.62 4.82
CA TRP A 228 8.75 -1.34 4.63
C TRP A 228 10.18 -1.58 4.17
N TRP A 229 10.55 -1.03 3.02
CA TRP A 229 11.92 -1.00 2.56
C TRP A 229 12.29 0.43 2.21
N MET A 230 13.33 0.96 2.86
CA MET A 230 13.89 2.27 2.49
C MET A 230 15.37 2.21 2.14
N GLY A 231 15.77 3.10 1.23
CA GLY A 231 17.16 3.45 1.03
C GLY A 231 17.70 4.32 2.16
N THR A 232 18.99 4.64 2.11
CA THR A 232 19.68 5.39 3.18
C THR A 232 19.75 6.90 2.94
N GLN A 233 19.45 7.37 1.74
CA GLN A 233 19.62 8.78 1.33
C GLN A 233 18.36 9.66 1.47
N PRO A 234 17.14 9.20 1.11
CA PRO A 234 15.96 10.08 1.13
C PRO A 234 15.59 10.53 2.54
N ILE A 235 14.83 11.62 2.67
CA ILE A 235 14.23 12.01 3.95
C ILE A 235 12.98 11.18 4.21
N PHE A 236 12.90 10.51 5.37
CA PHE A 236 11.74 9.73 5.78
C PHE A 236 11.09 10.31 7.04
N ILE A 237 9.77 10.51 7.00
CA ILE A 237 8.99 11.01 8.14
C ILE A 237 7.81 10.07 8.37
N PHE A 238 7.74 9.47 9.55
CA PHE A 238 6.67 8.57 9.96
C PHE A 238 5.85 9.13 11.11
N SER A 239 4.53 9.03 11.00
CA SER A 239 3.60 9.31 12.11
C SER A 239 2.45 8.32 12.05
N GLU A 240 2.26 7.51 13.09
CA GLU A 240 1.19 6.50 13.12
C GLU A 240 1.26 5.50 11.94
N PHE A 241 2.47 5.00 11.67
CA PHE A 241 2.69 3.97 10.66
C PHE A 241 2.79 2.59 11.32
N TYR A 242 1.93 1.67 10.89
CA TYR A 242 1.78 0.33 11.41
C TYR A 242 2.11 -0.71 10.35
N VAL A 243 2.85 -1.74 10.77
CA VAL A 243 3.11 -2.94 9.98
C VAL A 243 2.68 -4.14 10.81
N GLN A 244 1.73 -4.91 10.30
CA GLN A 244 1.44 -6.24 10.82
C GLN A 244 2.35 -7.24 10.10
N PRO A 245 3.38 -7.78 10.78
CA PRO A 245 4.26 -8.78 10.18
C PRO A 245 3.49 -10.06 9.82
N ARG A 246 4.10 -10.85 8.93
CA ARG A 246 3.64 -12.21 8.66
C ARG A 246 3.65 -13.05 9.92
N SER A 247 2.75 -14.03 9.99
CA SER A 247 2.76 -15.01 11.08
C SER A 247 4.14 -15.65 11.20
N GLY A 248 4.71 -15.62 12.41
CA GLY A 248 6.06 -16.16 12.69
C GLY A 248 7.23 -15.23 12.33
N ARG A 249 6.98 -14.05 11.74
CA ARG A 249 8.03 -13.05 11.47
C ARG A 249 7.92 -11.90 12.46
N LEU A 250 9.05 -11.48 13.02
CA LEU A 250 9.11 -10.33 13.92
C LEU A 250 9.10 -9.00 13.12
N LEU A 251 8.81 -7.89 13.81
CA LEU A 251 8.77 -6.56 13.18
C LEU A 251 10.14 -6.15 12.66
N GLU A 252 11.20 -6.38 13.43
CA GLU A 252 12.60 -6.10 13.06
C GLU A 252 13.08 -6.89 11.85
N ASN A 253 12.34 -7.91 11.43
CA ASN A 253 12.58 -8.66 10.21
C ASN A 253 11.65 -8.22 9.07
N SER A 254 10.65 -7.40 9.33
CA SER A 254 9.61 -6.99 8.36
C SER A 254 9.81 -5.56 7.85
N VAL A 255 10.86 -4.88 8.32
CA VAL A 255 11.30 -3.56 7.88
C VAL A 255 12.75 -3.62 7.43
N TRP A 256 13.12 -2.80 6.45
CA TRP A 256 14.49 -2.62 5.96
C TRP A 256 14.88 -1.13 5.97
N PRO A 257 16.09 -0.73 6.42
CA PRO A 257 17.14 -1.57 7.02
C PRO A 257 16.67 -2.37 8.23
N ASP A 258 17.03 -3.65 8.31
CA ASP A 258 16.57 -4.54 9.38
C ASP A 258 17.50 -4.48 10.60
N HIS A 259 17.25 -5.25 11.67
CA HIS A 259 18.11 -5.25 12.86
C HIS A 259 19.52 -5.82 12.63
N ASN A 260 19.75 -6.57 11.54
CA ASN A 260 21.05 -7.14 11.20
C ASN A 260 21.83 -6.25 10.21
N HIS A 261 21.25 -5.13 9.76
CA HIS A 261 21.93 -4.21 8.85
C HIS A 261 23.22 -3.65 9.47
N ALA A 262 24.35 -3.84 8.81
CA ALA A 262 25.68 -3.59 9.37
C ALA A 262 25.90 -2.17 9.89
N THR A 263 25.38 -1.15 9.19
CA THR A 263 25.63 0.27 9.53
C THR A 263 24.40 1.03 10.04
N HIS A 264 23.21 0.48 9.83
CA HIS A 264 21.94 1.18 10.07
C HIS A 264 20.89 0.23 10.64
N PRO A 265 21.22 -0.53 11.71
CA PRO A 265 20.30 -1.53 12.22
C PRO A 265 19.03 -0.90 12.75
N ALA A 266 17.87 -1.51 12.46
CA ALA A 266 16.63 -1.15 13.14
C ALA A 266 16.72 -1.48 14.63
N THR A 267 16.29 -0.55 15.47
CA THR A 267 16.10 -0.75 16.91
C THR A 267 14.61 -0.87 17.21
N VAL A 268 14.18 -1.97 17.84
CA VAL A 268 12.79 -2.19 18.23
C VAL A 268 12.64 -2.07 19.75
N VAL A 269 11.88 -1.07 20.20
CA VAL A 269 11.55 -0.86 21.62
C VAL A 269 10.05 -0.69 21.77
N ASN A 270 9.42 -1.41 22.70
CA ASN A 270 7.97 -1.39 22.93
C ASN A 270 7.15 -1.58 21.64
N GLY A 271 7.62 -2.48 20.77
CA GLY A 271 6.99 -2.80 19.49
C GLY A 271 7.11 -1.72 18.42
N VAL A 272 8.02 -0.76 18.56
CA VAL A 272 8.27 0.29 17.55
C VAL A 272 9.67 0.17 17.00
N ALA A 273 9.79 -0.04 15.69
CA ALA A 273 11.05 0.00 14.94
C ALA A 273 11.46 1.44 14.62
N THR A 274 12.72 1.76 14.88
CA THR A 274 13.36 3.07 14.64
C THR A 274 14.79 2.90 14.12
N TRP A 275 15.35 3.94 13.50
CA TRP A 275 16.71 3.92 12.92
C TRP A 275 17.57 5.03 13.50
N PRO A 276 18.06 4.90 14.75
CA PRO A 276 18.73 5.99 15.47
C PRO A 276 20.03 6.48 14.81
N THR A 277 20.66 5.66 13.96
CA THR A 277 21.87 6.04 13.22
C THR A 277 21.59 6.82 11.93
N MET A 278 20.33 6.97 11.54
CA MET A 278 19.92 7.63 10.29
C MET A 278 19.29 8.99 10.61
N SER A 279 20.07 10.07 10.52
CA SER A 279 19.61 11.43 10.86
C SER A 279 18.52 11.97 9.92
N ASN A 280 18.36 11.35 8.74
CA ASN A 280 17.33 11.64 7.74
C ASN A 280 16.01 10.89 7.98
N VAL A 281 15.90 10.09 9.05
CA VAL A 281 14.69 9.34 9.40
C VAL A 281 14.11 9.91 10.71
N THR A 282 12.84 10.32 10.66
CA THR A 282 12.09 10.81 11.83
C THR A 282 10.86 9.94 12.08
N GLY A 283 10.63 9.59 13.34
CA GLY A 283 9.52 8.72 13.76
C GLY A 283 9.88 7.24 13.75
N GLY A 284 8.88 6.37 13.64
CA GLY A 284 9.07 4.92 13.66
C GLY A 284 7.86 4.16 13.16
N ILE A 285 8.02 2.85 13.01
CA ILE A 285 6.99 1.93 12.54
C ILE A 285 6.58 1.03 13.70
N ARG A 286 5.29 1.04 14.03
CA ARG A 286 4.73 0.18 15.09
C ARG A 286 4.34 -1.19 14.54
N GLY A 287 4.67 -2.24 15.27
CA GLY A 287 4.24 -3.59 14.96
C GLY A 287 2.76 -3.80 15.29
N GLY A 288 2.07 -4.55 14.44
CA GLY A 288 0.66 -4.90 14.61
C GLY A 288 -0.30 -4.00 13.85
N GLN A 289 -1.56 -3.97 14.27
CA GLN A 289 -2.61 -3.11 13.72
C GLN A 289 -2.84 -1.87 14.60
N PRO A 290 -3.32 -0.77 14.03
CA PRO A 290 -3.82 0.38 14.80
C PRO A 290 -4.99 -0.03 15.71
N ALA A 291 -5.01 0.49 16.94
CA ALA A 291 -6.04 0.16 17.94
C ALA A 291 -7.46 0.60 17.52
N GLY A 292 -7.57 1.66 16.72
CA GLY A 292 -8.84 2.17 16.17
C GLY A 292 -9.32 1.44 14.92
N GLY A 293 -8.61 0.41 14.46
CA GLY A 293 -8.86 -0.24 13.17
C GLY A 293 -8.18 0.49 12.00
N ASP A 294 -8.45 -0.01 10.80
CA ASP A 294 -7.87 0.48 9.54
C ASP A 294 -7.96 2.01 9.38
N PHE A 295 -6.87 2.65 8.98
CA PHE A 295 -6.89 4.09 8.71
C PHE A 295 -7.70 4.47 7.47
N CYS A 296 -7.87 3.53 6.53
CA CYS A 296 -8.84 3.61 5.44
C CYS A 296 -9.74 2.38 5.45
N PRO A 297 -10.85 2.39 6.21
CA PRO A 297 -11.73 1.23 6.36
C PRO A 297 -12.32 0.72 5.03
N ALA A 298 -12.64 -0.56 4.98
CA ALA A 298 -13.35 -1.14 3.84
C ALA A 298 -14.71 -0.44 3.63
N GLY A 299 -15.08 -0.24 2.37
CA GLY A 299 -16.32 0.47 1.99
C GLY A 299 -16.22 1.99 2.00
N VAL A 300 -15.10 2.56 2.49
CA VAL A 300 -14.84 4.00 2.37
C VAL A 300 -14.29 4.35 0.97
N PRO A 301 -13.15 3.80 0.52
CA PRO A 301 -12.63 4.08 -0.83
C PRO A 301 -13.29 3.18 -1.88
N GLY A 302 -13.18 3.59 -3.14
CA GLY A 302 -13.65 2.84 -4.29
C GLY A 302 -14.68 3.59 -5.12
N ILE A 303 -15.54 2.83 -5.80
CA ILE A 303 -16.65 3.36 -6.57
C ILE A 303 -17.61 4.08 -5.63
N GLY A 304 -18.00 5.31 -5.99
CA GLY A 304 -18.91 6.13 -5.18
C GLY A 304 -18.23 6.89 -4.04
N TYR A 305 -16.90 6.83 -3.92
CA TYR A 305 -16.16 7.71 -3.00
C TYR A 305 -16.48 9.18 -3.27
N THR A 306 -16.71 9.93 -2.20
CA THR A 306 -16.92 11.38 -2.21
C THR A 306 -15.98 12.03 -1.18
N PRO A 307 -15.19 13.06 -1.56
CA PRO A 307 -14.23 13.74 -0.67
C PRO A 307 -14.82 14.37 0.57
#